data_AF-A0A9N9K6V3-F1
#
_entry.id   AF-A0A9N9K6V3-F1
#
_cell.length_a   1.000
_cell.length_b   1.000
_cell.length_c   1.000
_cell.angle_alpha   90.00
_cell.angle_beta   90.00
_cell.angle_gamma   90.00
#
_symmetry.space_group_name_H-M   'P 1'
#
loop_
_entity.id
_entity.type
_entity.pdbx_description
1 polymer ?
#
loop_
_entity_poly.entity_id
_entity_poly.type
_entity_poly.pdbx_seq_one_letter_code
_entity_poly.pdbx_strand_id
1 'polypeptide(L)' 'AITKMVQETMKFLDGTPDQETKLELIDTLRTVTEGKIYVEVERARLTRLLSKIKEDEGKINEAADILQELQ' A
#
# COMPACT_ATOMS: atom_id res chain seq x y z
N ALA A 1 -18.27 -5.88 0.80
CA ALA A 1 -18.30 -4.41 0.91
C ALA A 1 -16.89 -3.82 0.95
N ILE A 2 -16.02 -4.30 1.85
CA ILE A 2 -14.65 -3.79 2.04
C ILE A 2 -13.79 -3.91 0.78
N THR A 3 -13.84 -5.03 0.05
CA THR A 3 -13.09 -5.21 -1.21
C THR A 3 -13.37 -4.12 -2.24
N LYS A 4 -14.65 -3.76 -2.45
CA LYS A 4 -15.04 -2.69 -3.38
C LYS A 4 -14.52 -1.33 -2.91
N MET A 5 -14.57 -1.06 -1.60
CA MET A 5 -14.03 0.17 -1.03
C MET A 5 -12.53 0.27 -1.33
N VAL A 6 -11.75 -0.79 -1.04
CA VAL A 6 -10.30 -0.83 -1.31
C VAL A 6 -10.00 -0.65 -2.79
N GLN A 7 -10.76 -1.30 -3.67
CA GLN A 7 -10.59 -1.18 -5.13
C GLN A 7 -10.90 0.22 -5.65
N GLU A 8 -11.93 0.91 -5.11
CA GLU A 8 -12.18 2.31 -5.44
C GLU A 8 -11.06 3.20 -4.88
N THR A 9 -10.62 3.01 -3.63
CA THR A 9 -9.51 3.78 -3.03
C THR A 9 -8.22 3.63 -3.82
N MET A 10 -7.94 2.44 -4.38
CA MET A 10 -6.78 2.23 -5.25
C MET A 10 -6.80 3.10 -6.51
N LYS A 11 -7.97 3.42 -7.07
CA LYS A 11 -8.05 4.32 -8.24
C LYS A 11 -7.66 5.76 -7.87
N PHE A 12 -7.89 6.16 -6.63
CA PHE A 12 -7.50 7.48 -6.15
C PHE A 12 -5.98 7.61 -5.92
N LEU A 13 -5.26 6.49 -5.72
CA LEU A 13 -3.78 6.51 -5.59
C LEU A 13 -3.07 7.05 -6.85
N ASP A 14 -3.68 6.92 -8.02
CA ASP A 14 -3.13 7.45 -9.28
C ASP A 14 -3.42 8.96 -9.45
N GLY A 15 -4.43 9.48 -8.74
CA GLY A 15 -4.86 10.87 -8.81
C GLY A 15 -4.43 11.74 -7.62
N THR A 16 -3.73 11.18 -6.61
CA THR A 16 -3.27 11.96 -5.47
C THR A 16 -2.14 12.92 -5.89
N PRO A 17 -2.30 14.24 -5.65
CA PRO A 17 -1.29 15.23 -6.02
C PRO A 17 -0.04 15.17 -5.14
N ASP A 18 -0.18 14.71 -3.89
CA ASP A 18 0.88 14.73 -2.88
C ASP A 18 1.38 13.31 -2.55
N GLN A 19 2.71 13.12 -2.56
CA GLN A 19 3.34 11.84 -2.20
C GLN A 19 3.08 11.45 -0.74
N GLU A 20 3.03 12.43 0.17
CA GLU A 20 2.78 12.19 1.59
C GLU A 20 1.38 11.62 1.83
N THR A 21 0.36 12.23 1.24
CA THR A 21 -1.02 11.72 1.30
C THR A 21 -1.15 10.34 0.64
N LYS A 22 -0.39 10.10 -0.44
CA LYS A 22 -0.34 8.79 -1.09
C LYS A 22 0.23 7.72 -0.16
N LEU A 23 1.30 8.03 0.58
CA LEU A 23 1.89 7.13 1.58
C LEU A 23 0.91 6.82 2.72
N GLU A 24 0.31 7.84 3.33
CA GLU A 24 -0.66 7.65 4.41
C GLU A 24 -1.88 6.82 3.97
N LEU A 25 -2.36 7.03 2.75
CA LEU A 25 -3.47 6.25 2.20
C LEU A 25 -3.10 4.78 2.02
N ILE A 26 -1.87 4.49 1.56
CA ILE A 26 -1.37 3.12 1.40
C ILE A 26 -1.25 2.42 2.76
N ASP A 27 -0.71 3.09 3.78
CA ASP A 27 -0.57 2.52 5.13
C ASP A 27 -1.93 2.28 5.78
N THR A 28 -2.87 3.22 5.62
CA THR A 28 -4.24 3.05 6.09
C THR A 28 -4.92 1.85 5.43
N LEU A 29 -4.76 1.69 4.11
CA LEU A 29 -5.29 0.54 3.39
C LEU A 29 -4.62 -0.78 3.80
N ARG A 30 -3.30 -0.81 4.05
CA ARG A 30 -2.61 -2.00 4.58
C ARG A 30 -3.20 -2.42 5.92
N THR A 31 -3.42 -1.47 6.82
CA THR A 31 -4.00 -1.73 8.15
C THR A 31 -5.44 -2.25 8.04
N VAL A 32 -6.25 -1.63 7.18
CA VAL A 32 -7.66 -2.05 6.98
C VAL A 32 -7.74 -3.41 6.27
N THR A 33 -6.78 -3.77 5.43
CA THR A 33 -6.74 -5.06 4.72
C THR A 33 -6.10 -6.19 5.53
N GLU A 34 -5.50 -5.88 6.69
CA GLU A 34 -4.89 -6.86 7.57
C GLU A 34 -5.90 -7.88 8.10
N GLY A 35 -5.48 -9.16 8.14
CA GLY A 35 -6.31 -10.27 8.64
C GLY A 35 -7.49 -10.67 7.75
N LYS A 36 -7.59 -10.13 6.53
CA LYS A 36 -8.71 -10.40 5.59
C LYS A 36 -8.23 -11.15 4.36
N ILE A 37 -8.47 -12.46 4.34
CA ILE A 37 -8.12 -13.37 3.22
C ILE A 37 -8.61 -12.87 1.85
N TYR A 38 -9.77 -12.22 1.80
CA TYR A 38 -10.41 -11.78 0.54
C TYR A 38 -9.83 -10.47 -0.06
N VAL A 39 -8.80 -9.88 0.56
CA VAL A 39 -8.07 -8.68 0.06
C VAL A 39 -6.55 -8.87 0.11
N GLU A 40 -6.07 -10.11 0.23
CA GLU A 40 -4.63 -10.44 0.23
C GLU A 40 -3.92 -9.99 -1.06
N VAL A 41 -4.58 -10.08 -2.21
CA VAL A 41 -4.03 -9.64 -3.51
C VAL A 41 -3.83 -8.12 -3.53
N GLU A 42 -4.83 -7.39 -3.05
CA GLU A 42 -4.81 -5.95 -2.89
C GLU A 42 -3.71 -5.51 -1.91
N ARG A 43 -3.56 -6.23 -0.78
CA ARG A 43 -2.50 -6.01 0.20
C ARG A 43 -1.12 -6.18 -0.43
N ALA A 44 -0.89 -7.27 -1.16
CA ALA A 44 0.38 -7.49 -1.86
C ALA A 44 0.71 -6.38 -2.87
N ARG A 45 -0.31 -5.86 -3.58
CA ARG A 45 -0.14 -4.70 -4.47
C ARG A 45 0.26 -3.44 -3.72
N LEU A 46 -0.41 -3.13 -2.60
CA LEU A 46 -0.12 -1.95 -1.79
C LEU A 46 1.29 -2.00 -1.20
N THR A 47 1.69 -3.15 -0.66
CA THR A 47 3.03 -3.34 -0.10
C THR A 47 4.11 -3.14 -1.16
N ARG A 48 3.92 -3.67 -2.37
CA ARG A 48 4.86 -3.47 -3.48
C ARG A 48 4.92 -2.02 -3.96
N LEU A 49 3.79 -1.32 -3.96
CA LEU A 49 3.76 0.10 -4.31
C LEU A 49 4.49 0.94 -3.26
N LEU A 50 4.26 0.64 -1.97
CA LEU A 50 4.91 1.30 -0.85
C LEU A 50 6.43 1.10 -0.87
N SER A 51 6.88 -0.15 -1.06
CA SER A 51 8.31 -0.46 -1.13
C SER A 51 8.98 0.31 -2.27
N LYS A 52 8.32 0.39 -3.43
CA LYS A 52 8.85 1.11 -4.59
C LYS A 52 8.95 2.61 -4.33
N ILE A 53 7.96 3.22 -3.69
CA ILE A 53 8.02 4.65 -3.32
C ILE A 53 9.20 4.90 -2.37
N LYS A 54 9.40 4.04 -1.36
CA LYS A 54 10.53 4.15 -0.43
C LYS A 54 11.88 3.93 -1.12
N GLU A 55 11.95 3.01 -2.07
CA GLU A 55 13.13 2.78 -2.90
C GLU A 55 13.47 4.01 -3.76
N ASP A 56 12.46 4.62 -4.40
CA ASP A 56 12.60 5.85 -5.19
C ASP A 56 13.03 7.05 -4.33
N GLU A 57 12.64 7.08 -3.04
CA GLU A 57 13.11 8.06 -2.04
C GLU A 57 14.55 7.79 -1.53
N GLY A 58 15.19 6.70 -1.97
CA GLY A 58 16.51 6.28 -1.51
C GLY A 58 16.50 5.54 -0.16
N LYS A 59 15.33 5.23 0.39
CA LYS A 59 15.14 4.50 1.65
C LYS A 59 15.10 2.99 1.40
N ILE A 60 16.19 2.45 0.88
CA ILE A 60 16.29 1.04 0.46
C ILE A 60 16.05 0.07 1.63
N ASN A 61 16.56 0.39 2.82
CA ASN A 61 16.35 -0.45 4.01
C ASN A 61 14.87 -0.53 4.39
N GLU A 62 14.17 0.62 4.45
CA GLU A 62 12.72 0.64 4.74
C GLU A 62 11.93 -0.13 3.67
N ALA A 63 12.30 0.01 2.39
CA ALA A 63 11.67 -0.73 1.31
C ALA A 63 11.82 -2.25 1.47
N ALA A 64 12.99 -2.72 1.93
CA ALA A 64 13.26 -4.12 2.18
C ALA A 64 12.46 -4.65 3.39
N ASP A 65 12.40 -3.88 4.48
CA ASP A 65 11.63 -4.23 5.68
C ASP A 65 10.13 -4.38 5.35
N ILE A 66 9.58 -3.45 4.56
CA ILE A 66 8.17 -3.47 4.11
C ILE A 66 7.88 -4.73 3.26
N LEU A 67 8.81 -5.16 2.41
CA LEU A 67 8.65 -6.39 1.63
C LEU A 67 8.74 -7.64 2.50
N GLN A 68 9.55 -7.62 3.55
CA GLN A 68 9.65 -8.73 4.50
C GLN A 68 8.41 -8.89 5.38
N GLU A 69 7.72 -7.80 5.74
CA GLU A 69 6.45 -7.85 6.50
C GLU A 69 5.29 -8.53 5.75
N LEU A 70 5.44 -8.81 4.45
CA LEU A 70 4.44 -9.56 3.67
C LEU A 70 4.52 -11.09 3.89
N GLN A 71 5.58 -11.61 4.54
CA GLN A 71 5.71 -13.04 4.87
C GLN A 71 4.89 -13.44 6.10
#